data_AF-A0A7L4RFU0-F1
#
_entry.id   AF-A0A7L4RFU0-F1
#
_cell.length_a   1.000
_cell.length_b   1.000
_cell.length_c   1.000
_cell.angle_alpha   90.00
_cell.angle_beta   90.00
_cell.angle_gamma   90.00
#
_symmetry.space_group_name_H-M   'P 1'
#
loop_
_entity.id
_entity.type
_entity.pdbx_description
1 polymer ?
#
loop_
_entity_poly.entity_id
_entity_poly.type
_entity_poly.pdbx_seq_one_letter_code
_entity_poly.pdbx_strand_id
1 'polypeptide(L)'
;MEPFEMMRDAFTLDYEESITRAISELPRHKTCIVVVRDKKYIGIVDDWTLISSAAKPNAKIGHIAIHAPTITKKTSIINICRLFFSGPYRALPVMDDDKLVGVLARNDVLRILMEQKLLDRMRVADVMDRQVPKIESTALLGKAKSRMYGNQYGKLAVTEEGKLAGVLTAYDLANLLDKPKDKLPFRSSKSRIDDIEVSSVMRDEVYTIKPEETLGESAKRLIERDVATLIVESGGKPVGIISARNLFSFLVKPEEIGIYISGLDENDKAFVEDINDDVRKMLSKLKKSFDVEHISLHFKKYGKKYSVHGRLMGKGVVFTASSFGWDLRNALKAFLDDMEKILHREKEGRVDRIKKSTRKTGRWME
;
A
#
# COMPACT_ATOMS: atom_id res chain seq x y z
N MET A 1 -11.51 21.78 7.05
CA MET A 1 -11.64 21.66 5.59
C MET A 1 -12.24 20.31 5.29
N GLU A 2 -13.34 20.30 4.55
CA GLU A 2 -13.98 19.05 4.09
C GLU A 2 -13.21 18.47 2.90
N PRO A 3 -13.12 17.14 2.75
CA PRO A 3 -12.25 16.54 1.73
C PRO A 3 -12.52 16.99 0.29
N PHE A 4 -13.78 17.32 0.01
CA PHE A 4 -14.25 17.68 -1.33
C PHE A 4 -14.07 19.16 -1.67
N GLU A 5 -13.64 20.00 -0.72
CA GLU A 5 -13.24 21.39 -1.00
C GLU A 5 -11.91 21.44 -1.78
N MET A 6 -11.10 20.38 -1.70
CA MET A 6 -9.83 20.24 -2.44
C MET A 6 -9.95 19.39 -3.71
N MET A 7 -11.17 19.00 -4.08
CA MET A 7 -11.43 18.25 -5.32
C MET A 7 -11.00 19.08 -6.52
N ARG A 8 -10.40 18.42 -7.52
CA ARG A 8 -9.99 19.05 -8.77
C ARG A 8 -10.87 18.55 -9.90
N ASP A 9 -10.96 19.36 -10.95
CA ASP A 9 -11.59 18.94 -12.20
C ASP A 9 -10.84 17.72 -12.76
N ALA A 10 -11.62 16.72 -13.17
CA ALA A 10 -11.07 15.55 -13.82
C ALA A 10 -10.66 15.91 -15.26
N PHE A 11 -9.38 15.79 -15.58
CA PHE A 11 -8.97 15.78 -16.98
C PHE A 11 -9.22 14.39 -17.57
N THR A 12 -10.10 14.33 -18.56
CA THR A 12 -10.53 13.08 -19.17
C THR A 12 -9.95 12.88 -20.57
N LEU A 13 -9.52 11.66 -20.85
CA LEU A 13 -9.29 11.19 -22.22
C LEU A 13 -10.25 10.04 -22.55
N ASP A 14 -10.70 9.97 -23.79
CA ASP A 14 -11.49 8.83 -24.27
C ASP A 14 -10.60 7.58 -24.39
N TYR A 15 -11.17 6.40 -24.16
CA TYR A 15 -10.51 5.11 -24.24
C TYR A 15 -9.67 4.94 -25.51
N GLU A 16 -10.21 5.44 -26.63
CA GLU A 16 -9.62 5.28 -27.96
C GLU A 16 -8.45 6.24 -28.23
N GLU A 17 -8.23 7.24 -27.37
CA GLU A 17 -7.15 8.22 -27.53
C GLU A 17 -5.77 7.60 -27.27
N SER A 18 -4.72 8.21 -27.82
CA SER A 18 -3.37 7.64 -27.81
C SER A 18 -2.62 7.92 -26.50
N ILE A 19 -1.72 6.99 -26.16
CA ILE A 19 -0.75 7.17 -25.05
C ILE A 19 0.12 8.42 -25.27
N THR A 20 0.49 8.77 -26.51
CA THR A 20 1.23 10.00 -26.83
C THR A 20 0.52 11.26 -26.31
N ARG A 21 -0.79 11.38 -26.51
CA ARG A 21 -1.56 12.52 -25.99
C ARG A 21 -1.56 12.52 -24.46
N ALA A 22 -1.65 11.34 -23.85
CA ALA A 22 -1.58 11.22 -22.40
C ALA A 22 -0.23 11.71 -21.85
N ILE A 23 0.88 11.37 -22.53
CA ILE A 23 2.23 11.83 -22.18
C ILE A 23 2.35 13.35 -22.25
N SER A 24 1.74 13.99 -23.26
CA SER A 24 1.80 15.46 -23.40
C SER A 24 0.93 16.19 -22.37
N GLU A 25 -0.20 15.62 -21.96
CA GLU A 25 -1.15 16.28 -21.08
C GLU A 25 -0.92 16.00 -19.59
N LEU A 26 -0.45 14.80 -19.20
CA LEU A 26 -0.30 14.45 -17.79
C LEU A 26 0.55 15.46 -16.98
N PRO A 27 1.68 16.00 -17.47
CA PRO A 27 2.46 17.01 -16.74
C PRO A 27 1.69 18.30 -16.42
N ARG A 28 0.69 18.66 -17.24
CA ARG A 28 -0.16 19.84 -17.04
C ARG A 28 -1.19 19.63 -15.94
N HIS A 29 -1.64 18.38 -15.76
CA HIS A 29 -2.68 18.01 -14.80
C HIS A 29 -2.14 17.32 -13.52
N LYS A 30 -0.83 17.03 -13.49
CA LYS A 30 0.04 16.64 -12.35
C LYS A 30 -0.33 15.40 -11.53
N THR A 31 -1.50 14.81 -11.73
CA THR A 31 -2.03 13.75 -10.83
C THR A 31 -2.29 12.44 -11.56
N CYS A 32 -3.27 12.46 -12.46
CA CYS A 32 -3.64 11.34 -13.31
C CYS A 32 -4.51 11.87 -14.45
N ILE A 33 -4.68 11.04 -15.48
CA ILE A 33 -5.71 11.19 -16.50
C ILE A 33 -6.82 10.22 -16.18
N VAL A 34 -8.07 10.68 -16.19
CA VAL A 34 -9.23 9.80 -16.08
C VAL A 34 -9.59 9.30 -17.47
N VAL A 35 -9.72 7.99 -17.63
CA VAL A 35 -10.10 7.37 -18.91
C VAL A 35 -11.59 7.07 -18.89
N VAL A 36 -12.28 7.52 -19.93
CA VAL A 36 -13.72 7.31 -20.11
C VAL A 36 -14.02 6.62 -21.43
N ARG A 37 -15.15 5.94 -21.53
CA ARG A 37 -15.71 5.44 -22.80
C ARG A 37 -17.21 5.61 -22.75
N ASP A 38 -17.81 6.20 -23.78
CA ASP A 38 -19.24 6.49 -23.83
C ASP A 38 -19.73 7.23 -22.57
N LYS A 39 -18.93 8.18 -22.08
CA LYS A 39 -19.13 8.96 -20.83
C LYS A 39 -19.09 8.13 -19.53
N LYS A 40 -18.76 6.85 -19.58
CA LYS A 40 -18.58 6.00 -18.40
C LYS A 40 -17.13 5.95 -17.97
N TYR A 41 -16.90 5.96 -16.67
CA TYR A 41 -15.58 5.78 -16.07
C TYR A 41 -15.02 4.39 -16.41
N ILE A 42 -13.78 4.35 -16.90
CA ILE A 42 -13.07 3.10 -17.20
C ILE A 42 -11.94 2.88 -16.20
N GLY A 43 -11.10 3.90 -15.99
CA GLY A 43 -9.88 3.78 -15.21
C GLY A 43 -9.15 5.10 -15.06
N ILE A 44 -7.98 5.05 -14.42
CA ILE A 44 -7.03 6.15 -14.36
C ILE A 44 -5.70 5.73 -14.98
N VAL A 45 -4.96 6.72 -15.48
CA VAL A 45 -3.58 6.56 -15.96
C VAL A 45 -2.70 7.58 -15.25
N ASP A 46 -1.65 7.09 -14.58
CA ASP A 46 -0.67 7.91 -13.88
C ASP A 46 0.69 7.90 -14.58
N ASP A 47 1.67 8.59 -13.97
CA ASP A 47 3.03 8.72 -14.46
C ASP A 47 3.68 7.35 -14.67
N TRP A 48 3.60 6.47 -13.68
CA TRP A 48 4.15 5.12 -13.75
C TRP A 48 3.54 4.28 -14.87
N THR A 49 2.22 4.35 -15.03
CA THR A 49 1.48 3.62 -16.07
C THR A 49 1.90 4.07 -17.48
N LEU A 50 2.13 5.38 -17.67
CA LEU A 50 2.64 5.92 -18.94
C LEU A 50 4.09 5.50 -19.20
N ILE A 51 4.97 5.66 -18.21
CA ILE A 51 6.40 5.33 -18.34
C ILE A 51 6.58 3.85 -18.67
N SER A 52 5.86 2.96 -17.99
CA SER A 52 5.91 1.51 -18.22
C SER A 52 5.33 1.09 -19.58
N SER A 53 4.50 1.93 -20.20
CA SER A 53 3.84 1.67 -21.48
C SER A 53 4.40 2.48 -22.66
N ALA A 54 5.43 3.30 -22.42
CA ALA A 54 6.00 4.23 -23.39
C ALA A 54 6.55 3.57 -24.66
N ALA A 55 6.87 2.27 -24.60
CA ALA A 55 7.32 1.49 -25.76
C ALA A 55 6.24 1.30 -26.85
N LYS A 56 4.96 1.59 -26.55
CA LYS A 56 3.85 1.50 -27.51
C LYS A 56 3.04 2.80 -27.54
N PRO A 57 3.63 3.94 -27.93
CA PRO A 57 3.04 5.26 -27.75
C PRO A 57 1.74 5.50 -28.54
N ASN A 58 1.54 4.75 -29.63
CA ASN A 58 0.33 4.82 -30.46
C ASN A 58 -0.80 3.87 -30.01
N ALA A 59 -0.60 3.07 -28.96
CA ALA A 59 -1.67 2.22 -28.44
C ALA A 59 -2.76 3.08 -27.77
N LYS A 60 -3.97 2.52 -27.71
CA LYS A 60 -5.13 3.10 -27.03
C LYS A 60 -4.86 3.21 -25.53
N ILE A 61 -5.11 4.39 -24.96
CA ILE A 61 -4.90 4.66 -23.54
C ILE A 61 -5.77 3.76 -22.65
N GLY A 62 -6.95 3.35 -23.13
CA GLY A 62 -7.83 2.44 -22.43
C GLY A 62 -7.21 1.06 -22.12
N HIS A 63 -6.23 0.60 -22.90
CA HIS A 63 -5.56 -0.69 -22.64
C HIS A 63 -4.61 -0.66 -21.44
N ILE A 64 -4.16 0.53 -21.04
CA ILE A 64 -3.22 0.70 -19.92
C ILE A 64 -3.92 1.28 -18.69
N ALA A 65 -5.18 1.73 -18.82
CA ALA A 65 -5.94 2.30 -17.73
C ALA A 65 -6.12 1.31 -16.58
N ILE A 66 -5.77 1.73 -15.36
CA ILE A 66 -5.94 0.94 -14.15
C ILE A 66 -7.28 1.31 -13.54
N HIS A 67 -8.11 0.31 -13.21
CA HIS A 67 -9.38 0.55 -12.55
C HIS A 67 -9.15 0.97 -11.09
N ALA A 68 -9.36 2.25 -10.79
CA ALA A 68 -9.31 2.79 -9.43
C ALA A 68 -10.73 2.84 -8.83
N PRO A 69 -10.89 2.49 -7.54
CA PRO A 69 -12.16 2.65 -6.85
C PRO A 69 -12.66 4.09 -6.94
N THR A 70 -13.95 4.25 -7.17
CA THR A 70 -14.60 5.55 -7.15
C THR A 70 -15.07 5.91 -5.74
N ILE A 71 -15.18 7.21 -5.48
CA ILE A 71 -15.70 7.75 -4.21
C ILE A 71 -16.84 8.73 -4.49
N THR A 72 -17.68 8.99 -3.51
CA THR A 72 -18.73 10.03 -3.59
C THR A 72 -18.48 11.09 -2.52
N LYS A 73 -19.19 12.22 -2.57
CA LYS A 73 -19.12 13.25 -1.51
C LYS A 73 -19.51 12.75 -0.11
N LYS A 74 -20.12 11.57 -0.01
CA LYS A 74 -20.48 10.90 1.24
C LYS A 74 -19.37 9.97 1.78
N THR A 75 -18.34 9.69 0.99
CA THR A 75 -17.25 8.80 1.40
C THR A 75 -16.41 9.48 2.48
N SER A 76 -16.26 8.82 3.64
CA SER A 76 -15.47 9.36 4.76
C SER A 76 -13.97 9.43 4.46
N ILE A 77 -13.28 10.38 5.09
CA ILE A 77 -11.83 10.55 4.96
C ILE A 77 -11.04 9.28 5.33
N ILE A 78 -11.52 8.51 6.31
CA ILE A 78 -10.91 7.24 6.73
C ILE A 78 -11.02 6.20 5.62
N ASN A 79 -12.18 6.10 4.96
CA ASN A 79 -12.37 5.19 3.84
C ASN A 79 -11.52 5.63 2.62
N ILE A 80 -11.41 6.94 2.37
CA ILE A 80 -10.50 7.48 1.34
C ILE A 80 -9.04 7.09 1.63
N CYS A 81 -8.57 7.27 2.87
CA CYS A 81 -7.24 6.82 3.29
C CYS A 81 -7.05 5.32 3.09
N ARG A 82 -8.08 4.52 3.38
CA ARG A 82 -8.07 3.05 3.19
C ARG A 82 -7.89 2.69 1.72
N LEU A 83 -8.64 3.32 0.82
CA LEU A 83 -8.52 3.07 -0.62
C LEU A 83 -7.10 3.40 -1.13
N PHE A 84 -6.51 4.49 -0.67
CA PHE A 84 -5.12 4.85 -1.00
C PHE A 84 -4.06 3.95 -0.34
N PHE A 85 -4.36 3.39 0.83
CA PHE A 85 -3.46 2.46 1.51
C PHE A 85 -3.46 1.07 0.86
N SER A 86 -4.65 0.58 0.49
CA SER A 86 -4.86 -0.76 -0.05
C SER A 86 -4.50 -0.87 -1.53
N GLY A 87 -4.50 0.23 -2.29
CA GLY A 87 -4.22 0.24 -3.71
C GLY A 87 -3.02 1.10 -4.12
N PRO A 88 -2.51 0.95 -5.36
CA PRO A 88 -1.40 1.74 -5.89
C PRO A 88 -1.81 3.15 -6.35
N TYR A 89 -3.07 3.54 -6.15
CA TYR A 89 -3.69 4.71 -6.80
C TYR A 89 -3.11 6.05 -6.31
N ARG A 90 -2.92 6.99 -7.24
CA ARG A 90 -2.50 8.37 -6.93
C ARG A 90 -3.66 9.36 -6.76
N ALA A 91 -4.81 9.01 -7.33
CA ALA A 91 -6.06 9.72 -7.19
C ALA A 91 -7.24 8.75 -7.20
N LEU A 92 -8.37 9.21 -6.68
CA LEU A 92 -9.64 8.50 -6.73
C LEU A 92 -10.65 9.37 -7.51
N PRO A 93 -11.33 8.83 -8.53
CA PRO A 93 -12.40 9.55 -9.21
C PRO A 93 -13.57 9.81 -8.26
N VAL A 94 -14.10 11.02 -8.29
CA VAL A 94 -15.27 11.44 -7.52
C VAL A 94 -16.50 11.36 -8.43
N MET A 95 -17.48 10.59 -8.00
CA MET A 95 -18.74 10.38 -8.71
C MET A 95 -19.89 11.04 -7.95
N ASP A 96 -20.82 11.61 -8.69
CA ASP A 96 -22.15 12.01 -8.23
C ASP A 96 -23.17 11.21 -9.03
N ASP A 97 -23.78 10.22 -8.38
CA ASP A 97 -24.46 9.10 -9.03
C ASP A 97 -23.56 8.44 -10.12
N ASP A 98 -23.99 8.47 -11.39
CA ASP A 98 -23.24 7.92 -12.52
C ASP A 98 -22.31 8.93 -13.21
N LYS A 99 -22.24 10.17 -12.71
CA LYS A 99 -21.47 11.24 -13.33
C LYS A 99 -20.12 11.43 -12.64
N LEU A 100 -19.05 11.43 -13.42
CA LEU A 100 -17.74 11.86 -12.97
C LEU A 100 -17.76 13.38 -12.75
N VAL A 101 -17.53 13.81 -11.50
CA VAL A 101 -17.54 15.23 -11.11
C VAL A 101 -16.17 15.78 -10.73
N GLY A 102 -15.15 14.91 -10.60
CA GLY A 102 -13.80 15.35 -10.32
C GLY A 102 -12.86 14.22 -9.91
N VAL A 103 -11.71 14.59 -9.38
CA VAL A 103 -10.73 13.69 -8.79
C VAL A 103 -10.25 14.23 -7.45
N LEU A 104 -9.95 13.30 -6.52
CA LEU A 104 -9.28 13.62 -5.27
C LEU A 104 -7.90 12.96 -5.25
N ALA A 105 -6.82 13.72 -5.11
CA ALA A 105 -5.47 13.19 -5.09
C ALA A 105 -5.00 12.81 -3.67
N ARG A 106 -4.02 11.91 -3.58
CA ARG A 106 -3.35 11.61 -2.29
C ARG A 106 -2.83 12.85 -1.58
N ASN A 107 -2.24 13.79 -2.33
CA ASN A 107 -1.67 15.01 -1.76
C ASN A 107 -2.75 15.96 -1.20
N ASP A 108 -3.97 15.90 -1.73
CA ASP A 108 -5.11 16.67 -1.21
C ASP A 108 -5.53 16.10 0.15
N VAL A 109 -5.68 14.78 0.23
CA VAL A 109 -5.93 14.07 1.50
C VAL A 109 -4.85 14.35 2.52
N LEU A 110 -3.56 14.26 2.15
CA LEU A 110 -2.46 14.58 3.06
C LEU A 110 -2.52 16.02 3.58
N ARG A 111 -2.89 17.00 2.74
CA ARG A 111 -3.08 18.40 3.17
C ARG A 111 -4.17 18.52 4.23
N ILE A 112 -5.32 17.89 4.01
CA ILE A 112 -6.43 17.88 4.97
C ILE A 112 -5.97 17.30 6.32
N LEU A 113 -5.26 16.16 6.29
CA LEU A 113 -4.77 15.50 7.50
C LEU A 113 -3.73 16.34 8.24
N MET A 114 -2.87 17.05 7.51
CA MET A 114 -1.85 17.95 8.05
C MET A 114 -2.49 19.18 8.69
N GLU A 115 -3.44 19.83 8.02
CA GLU A 115 -4.16 21.00 8.55
C GLU A 115 -4.96 20.69 9.80
N GLN A 116 -5.55 19.49 9.86
CA GLN A 116 -6.26 18.98 11.04
C GLN A 116 -5.31 18.50 12.16
N LYS A 117 -3.99 18.57 11.95
CA LYS A 117 -2.95 18.12 12.90
C LYS A 117 -3.10 16.66 13.32
N LEU A 118 -3.71 15.83 12.47
CA LEU A 118 -3.94 14.41 12.76
C LEU A 118 -2.63 13.60 12.70
N LEU A 119 -1.60 14.14 12.04
CA LEU A 119 -0.31 13.49 11.82
C LEU A 119 0.76 13.88 12.86
N ASP A 120 0.50 14.87 13.71
CA ASP A 120 1.54 15.47 14.58
C ASP A 120 1.86 14.63 15.82
N ARG A 121 0.99 13.67 16.16
CA ARG A 121 1.11 12.86 17.39
C ARG A 121 2.07 11.67 17.25
N MET A 122 2.47 11.32 16.03
CA MET A 122 3.34 10.18 15.74
C MET A 122 4.62 10.61 15.06
N ARG A 123 5.66 9.80 15.26
CA ARG A 123 6.97 10.02 14.68
C ARG A 123 7.15 9.17 13.43
N VAL A 124 8.03 9.61 12.54
CA VAL A 124 8.45 8.86 11.35
C VAL A 124 8.91 7.46 11.71
N ALA A 125 9.68 7.30 12.79
CA ALA A 125 10.20 6.01 13.26
C ALA A 125 9.12 4.96 13.55
N ASP A 126 7.89 5.38 13.83
CA ASP A 126 6.79 4.51 14.23
C ASP A 126 6.16 3.79 13.03
N VAL A 127 6.22 4.39 11.83
CA VAL A 127 5.52 3.90 10.62
C VAL A 127 6.43 3.71 9.40
N MET A 128 7.67 4.21 9.45
CA MET A 128 8.62 4.06 8.35
C MET A 128 8.87 2.59 8.01
N ASP A 129 9.11 2.32 6.72
CA ASP A 129 9.67 1.04 6.33
C ASP A 129 11.17 1.04 6.63
N ARG A 130 11.62 0.07 7.44
CA ARG A 130 13.04 -0.09 7.82
C ARG A 130 13.86 -0.74 6.73
N GLN A 131 13.23 -1.36 5.73
CA GLN A 131 13.92 -1.92 4.58
C GLN A 131 14.19 -0.80 3.59
N VAL A 132 15.42 -0.28 3.62
CA VAL A 132 15.89 0.66 2.58
C VAL A 132 16.54 -0.13 1.46
N PRO A 133 16.03 -0.10 0.23
CA PRO A 133 16.75 -0.58 -0.93
C PRO A 133 17.97 0.32 -1.17
N LYS A 134 19.18 -0.19 -0.90
CA LYS A 134 20.45 0.55 -1.04
C LYS A 134 21.29 0.05 -2.22
N ILE A 135 22.15 0.90 -2.76
CA ILE A 135 23.19 0.54 -3.74
C ILE A 135 24.40 1.46 -3.60
N GLU A 136 25.62 0.95 -3.74
CA GLU A 136 26.83 1.78 -3.71
C GLU A 136 26.95 2.64 -4.98
N SER A 137 27.49 3.86 -4.88
CA SER A 137 27.62 4.79 -6.02
C SER A 137 28.52 4.25 -7.13
N THR A 138 29.52 3.45 -6.77
CA THR A 138 30.44 2.76 -7.70
C THR A 138 29.84 1.50 -8.33
N ALA A 139 28.64 1.08 -7.92
CA ALA A 139 27.98 -0.06 -8.55
C ALA A 139 27.56 0.27 -9.99
N LEU A 140 27.52 -0.75 -10.83
CA LEU A 140 27.10 -0.61 -12.22
C LEU A 140 25.57 -0.56 -12.38
N LEU A 141 25.07 0.16 -13.38
CA LEU A 141 23.63 0.30 -13.67
C LEU A 141 22.96 -1.04 -13.94
N GLY A 142 23.65 -2.03 -14.50
CA GLY A 142 23.10 -3.39 -14.66
C GLY A 142 22.68 -4.01 -13.32
N LYS A 143 23.50 -3.81 -12.28
CA LYS A 143 23.19 -4.25 -10.90
C LYS A 143 22.04 -3.44 -10.31
N ALA A 144 21.99 -2.13 -10.57
CA ALA A 144 20.88 -1.27 -10.16
C ALA A 144 19.54 -1.73 -10.77
N LYS A 145 19.51 -1.99 -12.08
CA LYS A 145 18.35 -2.52 -12.80
C LYS A 145 17.88 -3.85 -12.19
N SER A 146 18.79 -4.80 -12.02
CA SER A 146 18.46 -6.10 -11.41
C SER A 146 17.86 -5.93 -10.01
N ARG A 147 18.43 -5.04 -9.19
CA ARG A 147 17.94 -4.78 -7.83
C ARG A 147 16.58 -4.09 -7.79
N MET A 148 16.31 -3.19 -8.75
CA MET A 148 15.00 -2.53 -8.89
C MET A 148 13.92 -3.49 -9.40
N TYR A 149 14.16 -4.19 -10.50
CA TYR A 149 13.16 -5.08 -11.12
C TYR A 149 12.94 -6.37 -10.34
N GLY A 150 13.97 -6.96 -9.75
CA GLY A 150 13.88 -8.22 -9.01
C GLY A 150 13.06 -8.14 -7.71
N ASN A 151 12.93 -6.94 -7.13
CA ASN A 151 12.20 -6.70 -5.88
C ASN A 151 11.13 -5.60 -5.99
N GLN A 152 10.79 -5.16 -7.21
CA GLN A 152 9.81 -4.11 -7.49
C GLN A 152 10.07 -2.76 -6.78
N TYR A 153 11.35 -2.43 -6.54
CA TYR A 153 11.70 -1.14 -5.94
C TYR A 153 11.79 -0.06 -7.01
N GLY A 154 10.89 0.93 -6.96
CA GLY A 154 10.92 2.10 -7.86
C GLY A 154 12.02 3.12 -7.55
N LYS A 155 12.73 2.96 -6.41
CA LYS A 155 13.75 3.88 -5.90
C LYS A 155 14.82 3.10 -5.11
N LEU A 156 16.09 3.48 -5.29
CA LEU A 156 17.23 3.02 -4.49
C LEU A 156 17.90 4.23 -3.82
N ALA A 157 18.23 4.10 -2.53
CA ALA A 157 19.15 4.99 -1.85
C ALA A 157 20.58 4.68 -2.33
N VAL A 158 21.28 5.68 -2.84
CA VAL A 158 22.68 5.53 -3.25
C VAL A 158 23.58 5.86 -2.07
N THR A 159 24.55 4.98 -1.81
CA THR A 159 25.47 5.10 -0.68
C THR A 159 26.92 5.19 -1.12
N GLU A 160 27.72 5.91 -0.33
CA GLU A 160 29.18 5.93 -0.38
C GLU A 160 29.70 5.60 1.01
N GLU A 161 30.44 4.49 1.13
CA GLU A 161 30.94 4.02 2.43
C GLU A 161 29.82 3.87 3.48
N GLY A 162 28.63 3.48 3.01
CA GLY A 162 27.43 3.32 3.84
C GLY A 162 26.73 4.63 4.25
N LYS A 163 27.27 5.81 3.88
CA LYS A 163 26.59 7.10 4.02
C LYS A 163 25.70 7.38 2.81
N LEU A 164 24.62 8.10 3.02
CA LEU A 164 23.71 8.50 1.95
C LEU A 164 24.41 9.53 1.04
N ALA A 165 24.57 9.18 -0.23
CA ALA A 165 25.24 10.02 -1.23
C ALA A 165 24.27 10.53 -2.31
N GLY A 166 23.18 9.80 -2.57
CA GLY A 166 22.24 10.17 -3.62
C GLY A 166 21.00 9.29 -3.66
N VAL A 167 20.21 9.48 -4.72
CA VAL A 167 19.04 8.65 -5.02
C VAL A 167 19.02 8.28 -6.50
N LEU A 168 18.61 7.05 -6.79
CA LEU A 168 18.39 6.56 -8.15
C LEU A 168 16.96 6.02 -8.26
N THR A 169 16.18 6.50 -9.22
CA THR A 169 14.81 6.03 -9.46
C THR A 169 14.70 5.23 -10.75
N ALA A 170 13.66 4.40 -10.86
CA ALA A 170 13.33 3.71 -12.10
C ALA A 170 13.06 4.70 -13.26
N TYR A 171 12.57 5.90 -12.95
CA TYR A 171 12.38 6.98 -13.92
C TYR A 171 13.71 7.51 -14.48
N ASP A 172 14.72 7.68 -13.62
CA ASP A 172 16.06 8.11 -14.05
C ASP A 172 16.69 7.08 -15.01
N LEU A 173 16.49 5.78 -14.72
CA LEU A 173 16.93 4.69 -15.60
C LEU A 173 16.16 4.67 -16.93
N ALA A 174 14.83 4.86 -16.91
CA ALA A 174 14.01 4.88 -18.11
C ALA A 174 14.43 6.04 -19.04
N ASN A 175 14.60 7.24 -18.49
CA ASN A 175 15.04 8.42 -19.25
C ASN A 175 16.43 8.26 -19.87
N LEU A 176 17.29 7.42 -19.29
CA LEU A 176 18.63 7.15 -19.84
C LEU A 176 18.55 6.27 -21.11
N LEU A 177 17.57 5.37 -21.18
CA LEU A 177 17.36 4.47 -22.32
C LEU A 177 16.81 5.22 -23.56
N ASP A 178 16.06 6.30 -23.34
CA ASP A 178 15.45 7.12 -24.40
C ASP A 178 16.41 8.16 -25.01
N LYS A 179 17.60 8.38 -24.41
CA LYS A 179 18.57 9.34 -24.96
C LYS A 179 19.30 8.78 -26.18
N PRO A 180 19.48 9.57 -27.27
CA PRO A 180 20.33 9.18 -28.40
C PRO A 180 21.73 8.79 -27.92
N LYS A 181 22.33 7.76 -28.54
CA LYS A 181 23.61 7.18 -28.10
C LYS A 181 24.74 8.21 -27.95
N ASP A 182 24.65 9.33 -28.67
CA ASP A 182 25.66 10.40 -28.75
C ASP A 182 25.53 11.48 -27.65
N LYS A 183 24.42 11.49 -26.88
CA LYS A 183 24.19 12.45 -25.78
C LYS A 183 24.41 11.85 -24.38
N LEU A 184 25.01 10.67 -24.32
CA LEU A 184 25.34 9.98 -23.07
C LEU A 184 26.77 10.36 -22.63
N PRO A 185 27.00 10.62 -21.34
CA PRO A 185 28.35 10.90 -20.84
C PRO A 185 29.28 9.72 -21.12
N PHE A 186 30.47 10.00 -21.67
CA PHE A 186 31.60 9.06 -21.84
C PHE A 186 31.36 7.81 -22.69
N ARG A 187 30.79 7.94 -23.90
CA ARG A 187 30.71 6.81 -24.84
C ARG A 187 31.88 6.77 -25.83
N SER A 188 32.90 5.95 -25.53
CA SER A 188 33.62 5.26 -26.60
C SER A 188 32.69 4.19 -27.21
N SER A 189 32.85 3.87 -28.48
CA SER A 189 31.89 3.09 -29.29
C SER A 189 31.53 1.66 -28.82
N LYS A 190 32.01 1.21 -27.65
CA LYS A 190 31.86 -0.19 -27.16
C LYS A 190 31.14 -0.38 -25.81
N SER A 191 30.94 0.64 -24.97
CA SER A 191 30.39 0.43 -23.61
C SER A 191 28.85 0.26 -23.60
N ARG A 192 28.35 -0.75 -22.86
CA ARG A 192 26.91 -0.99 -22.67
C ARG A 192 26.39 -0.04 -21.57
N ILE A 193 25.10 0.31 -21.63
CA ILE A 193 24.46 1.16 -20.60
C ILE A 193 24.60 0.52 -19.21
N ASP A 194 24.64 -0.81 -19.16
CA ASP A 194 24.75 -1.57 -17.93
C ASP A 194 26.12 -1.42 -17.25
N ASP A 195 27.14 -0.95 -17.97
CA ASP A 195 28.52 -0.77 -17.49
C ASP A 195 28.77 0.64 -16.93
N ILE A 196 27.77 1.52 -16.95
CA ILE A 196 27.86 2.86 -16.38
C ILE A 196 27.75 2.76 -14.85
N GLU A 197 28.51 3.57 -14.11
CA GLU A 197 28.37 3.65 -12.65
C GLU A 197 27.12 4.41 -12.24
N VAL A 198 26.52 4.02 -11.11
CA VAL A 198 25.35 4.69 -10.54
C VAL A 198 25.64 6.17 -10.25
N SER A 199 26.84 6.49 -9.77
CA SER A 199 27.34 7.85 -9.51
C SER A 199 27.15 8.82 -10.69
N SER A 200 27.21 8.31 -11.92
CA SER A 200 27.09 9.13 -13.15
C SER A 200 25.64 9.49 -13.52
N VAL A 201 24.65 8.88 -12.86
CA VAL A 201 23.21 9.01 -13.19
C VAL A 201 22.36 9.37 -11.98
N MET A 202 22.83 9.08 -10.77
CA MET A 202 22.12 9.41 -9.54
C MET A 202 21.86 10.91 -9.41
N ARG A 203 20.88 11.26 -8.59
CA ARG A 203 20.69 12.63 -8.13
C ARG A 203 21.32 12.80 -6.77
N ASP A 204 22.16 13.82 -6.64
CA ASP A 204 22.84 14.17 -5.38
C ASP A 204 21.87 14.77 -4.35
N GLU A 205 20.81 15.44 -4.82
CA GLU A 205 19.78 16.00 -3.94
C GLU A 205 18.84 14.90 -3.44
N VAL A 206 19.03 14.51 -2.17
CA VAL A 206 18.15 13.56 -1.49
C VAL A 206 17.25 14.30 -0.50
N TYR A 207 15.94 14.22 -0.72
CA TYR A 207 14.98 14.69 0.28
C TYR A 207 14.88 13.69 1.43
N THR A 208 15.37 14.12 2.59
CA THR A 208 15.44 13.31 3.80
C THR A 208 14.50 13.77 4.91
N ILE A 209 14.31 12.89 5.88
CA ILE A 209 13.64 13.18 7.14
C ILE A 209 14.26 12.35 8.27
N LYS A 210 14.29 12.88 9.49
CA LYS A 210 14.84 12.17 10.65
C LYS A 210 13.78 11.29 11.31
N PRO A 211 14.17 10.16 11.95
CA PRO A 211 13.22 9.26 12.61
C PRO A 211 12.35 9.94 13.69
N GLU A 212 12.89 10.94 14.38
CA GLU A 212 12.23 11.66 15.48
C GLU A 212 11.26 12.76 15.03
N GLU A 213 11.28 13.16 13.75
CA GLU A 213 10.35 14.15 13.20
C GLU A 213 8.93 13.57 13.09
N THR A 214 7.92 14.44 13.04
CA THR A 214 6.51 14.02 13.04
C THR A 214 6.05 13.52 11.67
N LEU A 215 4.96 12.77 11.62
CA LEU A 215 4.32 12.43 10.34
C LEU A 215 3.79 13.68 9.62
N GLY A 216 3.39 14.73 10.35
CA GLY A 216 3.00 16.02 9.77
C GLY A 216 4.14 16.66 8.96
N GLU A 217 5.35 16.69 9.51
CA GLU A 217 6.54 17.19 8.80
C GLU A 217 6.87 16.33 7.57
N SER A 218 6.69 15.01 7.68
CA SER A 218 6.85 14.10 6.53
C SER A 218 5.83 14.38 5.42
N ALA A 219 4.56 14.64 5.78
CA ALA A 219 3.51 15.00 4.83
C ALA A 219 3.84 16.31 4.11
N LYS A 220 4.24 17.32 4.90
CA LYS A 220 4.67 18.62 4.38
C LYS A 220 5.78 18.48 3.35
N ARG A 221 6.86 17.75 3.66
CA ARG A 221 7.97 17.53 2.72
C ARG A 221 7.57 16.76 1.47
N LEU A 222 6.75 15.71 1.60
CA LEU A 222 6.22 14.96 0.44
C LEU A 222 5.44 15.89 -0.51
N ILE A 223 4.65 16.81 0.04
CA ILE A 223 3.82 17.76 -0.70
C ILE A 223 4.66 18.88 -1.32
N GLU A 224 5.48 19.58 -0.53
CA GLU A 224 6.25 20.76 -0.98
C GLU A 224 7.31 20.39 -2.02
N ARG A 225 7.91 19.19 -1.90
CA ARG A 225 8.92 18.69 -2.84
C ARG A 225 8.33 17.89 -3.99
N ASP A 226 7.02 17.66 -3.99
CA ASP A 226 6.30 16.84 -4.96
C ASP A 226 6.95 15.46 -5.20
N VAL A 227 7.33 14.78 -4.10
CA VAL A 227 7.99 13.48 -4.13
C VAL A 227 7.15 12.38 -3.50
N ALA A 228 7.20 11.19 -4.09
CA ALA A 228 6.41 10.05 -3.60
C ALA A 228 6.96 9.41 -2.31
N THR A 229 8.25 9.60 -2.02
CA THR A 229 8.94 8.92 -0.91
C THR A 229 10.14 9.73 -0.45
N LEU A 230 10.30 9.87 0.86
CA LEU A 230 11.48 10.43 1.53
C LEU A 230 12.38 9.31 2.06
N ILE A 231 13.69 9.56 2.07
CA ILE A 231 14.65 8.68 2.74
C ILE A 231 14.72 9.09 4.21
N VAL A 232 14.48 8.16 5.13
CA VAL A 232 14.69 8.41 6.55
C VAL A 232 16.18 8.27 6.85
N GLU A 233 16.79 9.35 7.32
CA GLU A 233 18.23 9.47 7.53
C GLU A 233 18.54 9.69 9.01
N SER A 234 19.56 8.98 9.50
CA SER A 234 20.11 9.19 10.83
C SER A 234 21.62 8.98 10.84
N GLY A 235 22.38 9.98 11.30
CA GLY A 235 23.84 9.92 11.40
C GLY A 235 24.56 9.77 10.05
N GLY A 236 24.03 10.39 9.00
CA GLY A 236 24.48 10.29 7.60
C GLY A 236 24.05 9.01 6.89
N LYS A 237 23.29 8.12 7.55
CA LYS A 237 22.94 6.79 7.01
C LYS A 237 21.45 6.70 6.69
N PRO A 238 21.08 6.03 5.57
CA PRO A 238 19.67 5.77 5.30
C PRO A 238 19.18 4.59 6.17
N VAL A 239 18.27 4.88 7.10
CA VAL A 239 17.74 3.95 8.11
C VAL A 239 16.28 3.52 7.85
N GLY A 240 15.59 4.20 6.94
CA GLY A 240 14.24 3.84 6.52
C GLY A 240 13.80 4.59 5.27
N ILE A 241 12.58 4.32 4.83
CA ILE A 241 11.86 5.11 3.83
C ILE A 241 10.45 5.40 4.33
N ILE A 242 9.90 6.55 3.94
CA ILE A 242 8.52 6.92 4.28
C ILE A 242 7.82 7.54 3.07
N SER A 243 6.57 7.13 2.85
CA SER A 243 5.72 7.56 1.74
C SER A 243 4.31 7.90 2.24
N ALA A 244 3.52 8.56 1.40
CA ALA A 244 2.10 8.83 1.68
C ALA A 244 1.32 7.58 2.14
N ARG A 245 1.68 6.40 1.61
CA ARG A 245 1.06 5.12 1.99
C ARG A 245 1.31 4.78 3.46
N ASN A 246 2.50 5.03 3.99
CA ASN A 246 2.82 4.84 5.41
C ASN A 246 2.04 5.82 6.30
N LEU A 247 1.78 7.03 5.81
CA LEU A 247 0.98 8.03 6.54
C LEU A 247 -0.49 7.61 6.58
N PHE A 248 -1.04 7.08 5.48
CA PHE A 248 -2.41 6.56 5.48
C PHE A 248 -2.54 5.30 6.32
N SER A 249 -1.53 4.43 6.39
CA SER A 249 -1.57 3.22 7.21
C SER A 249 -1.73 3.50 8.70
N PHE A 250 -1.33 4.68 9.17
CA PHE A 250 -1.58 5.11 10.54
C PHE A 250 -3.09 5.32 10.82
N LEU A 251 -3.80 5.97 9.90
CA LEU A 251 -5.22 6.30 10.06
C LEU A 251 -6.14 5.14 9.71
N VAL A 252 -5.64 4.22 8.88
CA VAL A 252 -6.31 3.00 8.51
C VAL A 252 -5.98 1.97 9.58
N LYS A 253 -6.85 1.83 10.59
CA LYS A 253 -6.80 0.64 11.46
C LYS A 253 -6.76 -0.58 10.54
N PRO A 254 -5.78 -1.50 10.71
CA PRO A 254 -5.66 -2.65 9.84
C PRO A 254 -6.99 -3.37 9.90
N GLU A 255 -7.62 -3.57 8.73
CA GLU A 255 -9.00 -4.04 8.53
C GLU A 255 -9.63 -4.55 9.82
N GLU A 256 -10.66 -3.85 10.31
CA GLU A 256 -11.57 -4.47 11.25
C GLU A 256 -12.24 -5.62 10.50
N ILE A 257 -11.59 -6.78 10.56
CA ILE A 257 -12.15 -8.09 10.24
C ILE A 257 -13.58 -8.04 10.77
N GLY A 258 -14.57 -8.27 9.92
CA GLY A 258 -15.96 -8.12 10.34
C GLY A 258 -16.24 -9.03 11.54
N ILE A 259 -16.66 -8.46 12.67
CA ILE A 259 -17.07 -9.23 13.85
C ILE A 259 -18.59 -9.15 13.92
N TYR A 260 -19.26 -10.28 13.63
CA TYR A 260 -20.71 -10.37 13.67
C TYR A 260 -21.14 -11.08 14.94
N ILE A 261 -21.84 -10.39 15.84
CA ILE A 261 -22.30 -10.94 17.11
C ILE A 261 -23.83 -11.08 17.07
N SER A 262 -24.35 -12.21 17.52
CA SER A 262 -25.80 -12.47 17.60
C SER A 262 -26.15 -13.27 18.86
N GLY A 263 -27.43 -13.25 19.25
CA GLY A 263 -27.95 -14.07 20.35
C GLY A 263 -27.66 -13.55 21.77
N LEU A 264 -27.28 -12.28 21.89
CA LEU A 264 -27.18 -11.55 23.15
C LEU A 264 -28.52 -10.90 23.51
N ASP A 265 -28.87 -10.89 24.80
CA ASP A 265 -30.04 -10.17 25.32
C ASP A 265 -29.74 -8.68 25.56
N GLU A 266 -30.74 -7.87 25.96
CA GLU A 266 -30.55 -6.43 26.17
C GLU A 266 -29.56 -6.10 27.28
N ASN A 267 -29.47 -6.93 28.32
CA ASN A 267 -28.54 -6.74 29.43
C ASN A 267 -27.11 -7.09 29.00
N ASP A 268 -26.97 -7.98 28.02
CA ASP A 268 -25.67 -8.42 27.49
C ASP A 268 -25.07 -7.42 26.47
N LYS A 269 -25.86 -6.46 25.96
CA LYS A 269 -25.40 -5.45 24.99
C LYS A 269 -24.20 -4.64 25.49
N ALA A 270 -24.09 -4.41 26.80
CA ALA A 270 -22.97 -3.71 27.42
C ALA A 270 -21.62 -4.43 27.23
N PHE A 271 -21.63 -5.75 26.99
CA PHE A 271 -20.42 -6.54 26.77
C PHE A 271 -19.97 -6.62 25.31
N VAL A 272 -20.72 -6.04 24.37
CA VAL A 272 -20.40 -6.10 22.93
C VAL A 272 -19.04 -5.49 22.63
N GLU A 273 -18.69 -4.39 23.30
CA GLU A 273 -17.38 -3.75 23.12
C GLU A 273 -16.25 -4.62 23.66
N ASP A 274 -16.39 -5.17 24.89
CA ASP A 274 -15.46 -6.15 25.47
C ASP A 274 -15.26 -7.36 24.53
N ILE A 275 -16.34 -7.94 24.00
CA ILE A 275 -16.29 -9.07 23.06
C ILE A 275 -15.50 -8.70 21.81
N ASN A 276 -15.80 -7.53 21.23
CA ASN A 276 -15.10 -7.06 20.02
C ASN A 276 -13.61 -6.90 20.27
N ASP A 277 -13.21 -6.34 21.40
CA ASP A 277 -11.80 -6.12 21.72
C ASP A 277 -11.03 -7.42 21.96
N ASP A 278 -11.62 -8.39 22.67
CA ASP A 278 -11.02 -9.71 22.87
C ASP A 278 -10.87 -10.48 21.55
N VAL A 279 -11.90 -10.44 20.69
CA VAL A 279 -11.86 -11.07 19.36
C VAL A 279 -10.82 -10.39 18.46
N ARG A 280 -10.76 -9.05 18.44
CA ARG A 280 -9.74 -8.29 17.70
C ARG A 280 -8.33 -8.65 18.17
N LYS A 281 -8.12 -8.79 19.47
CA LYS A 281 -6.83 -9.17 20.06
C LYS A 281 -6.41 -10.55 19.57
N MET A 282 -7.29 -11.55 19.59
CA MET A 282 -7.03 -12.87 19.02
C MET A 282 -6.67 -12.78 17.52
N LEU A 283 -7.49 -12.09 16.72
CA LEU A 283 -7.30 -11.95 15.27
C LEU A 283 -6.00 -11.22 14.90
N SER A 284 -5.57 -10.23 15.69
CA SER A 284 -4.33 -9.49 15.47
C SER A 284 -3.09 -10.39 15.49
N LYS A 285 -3.10 -11.44 16.33
CA LYS A 285 -2.02 -12.44 16.40
C LYS A 285 -1.95 -13.30 15.12
N LEU A 286 -3.04 -13.33 14.34
CA LEU A 286 -3.26 -14.24 13.24
C LEU A 286 -3.09 -13.61 11.85
N LYS A 287 -3.09 -12.27 11.73
CA LYS A 287 -3.07 -11.51 10.46
C LYS A 287 -1.97 -11.91 9.46
N LYS A 288 -0.89 -12.55 9.92
CA LYS A 288 0.23 -12.98 9.06
C LYS A 288 0.12 -14.42 8.55
N SER A 289 -0.82 -15.22 9.06
CA SER A 289 -0.92 -16.66 8.76
C SER A 289 -2.19 -17.05 8.01
N PHE A 290 -3.26 -16.27 8.17
CA PHE A 290 -4.54 -16.48 7.50
C PHE A 290 -5.09 -15.13 7.01
N ASP A 291 -5.57 -15.08 5.77
CA ASP A 291 -6.26 -13.93 5.19
C ASP A 291 -7.72 -13.98 5.64
N VAL A 292 -8.00 -13.45 6.84
CA VAL A 292 -9.29 -13.54 7.51
C VAL A 292 -10.22 -12.42 7.01
N GLU A 293 -11.38 -12.79 6.48
CA GLU A 293 -12.37 -11.84 5.96
C GLU A 293 -13.34 -11.39 7.07
N HIS A 294 -13.84 -12.33 7.87
CA HIS A 294 -14.70 -12.04 9.02
C HIS A 294 -14.81 -13.22 9.99
N ILE A 295 -15.35 -12.94 11.17
CA ILE A 295 -15.75 -13.91 12.18
C ILE A 295 -17.19 -13.64 12.62
N SER A 296 -17.97 -14.69 12.78
CA SER A 296 -19.31 -14.64 13.36
C SER A 296 -19.32 -15.38 14.69
N LEU A 297 -20.01 -14.84 15.68
CA LEU A 297 -20.22 -15.38 17.02
C LEU A 297 -21.72 -15.38 17.31
N HIS A 298 -22.26 -16.57 17.61
CA HIS A 298 -23.62 -16.74 18.07
C HIS A 298 -23.62 -17.21 19.51
N PHE A 299 -24.18 -16.38 20.38
CA PHE A 299 -24.35 -16.67 21.79
C PHE A 299 -25.72 -17.28 22.05
N LYS A 300 -25.79 -18.22 22.99
CA LYS A 300 -27.06 -18.74 23.49
C LYS A 300 -27.00 -18.90 25.01
N LYS A 301 -28.00 -18.33 25.68
CA LYS A 301 -28.13 -18.32 27.14
C LYS A 301 -28.98 -19.51 27.61
N TYR A 302 -28.51 -20.19 28.65
CA TYR A 302 -29.16 -21.31 29.33
C TYR A 302 -29.17 -21.03 30.83
N GLY A 303 -30.14 -20.24 31.29
CA GLY A 303 -30.16 -19.73 32.67
C GLY A 303 -28.94 -18.85 32.93
N LYS A 304 -28.03 -19.30 33.81
CA LYS A 304 -26.76 -18.60 34.08
C LYS A 304 -25.65 -18.93 33.08
N LYS A 305 -25.73 -20.07 32.38
CA LYS A 305 -24.69 -20.54 31.46
C LYS A 305 -24.83 -19.93 30.08
N TYR A 306 -23.72 -19.80 29.37
CA TYR A 306 -23.68 -19.37 27.97
C TYR A 306 -22.96 -20.40 27.12
N SER A 307 -23.39 -20.52 25.87
CA SER A 307 -22.63 -21.17 24.80
C SER A 307 -22.28 -20.17 23.73
N VAL A 308 -21.07 -20.26 23.18
CA VAL A 308 -20.64 -19.48 22.00
C VAL A 308 -20.33 -20.46 20.89
N HIS A 309 -21.02 -20.30 19.75
CA HIS A 309 -20.67 -20.93 18.50
C HIS A 309 -20.06 -19.88 17.58
N GLY A 310 -18.87 -20.12 17.04
CA GLY A 310 -18.24 -19.14 16.18
C GLY A 310 -17.60 -19.75 14.95
N ARG A 311 -17.66 -18.98 13.86
CA ARG A 311 -17.15 -19.35 12.55
C ARG A 311 -16.27 -18.24 12.01
N LEU A 312 -15.01 -18.56 11.76
CA LEU A 312 -14.02 -17.70 11.14
C LEU A 312 -13.91 -18.05 9.65
N MET A 313 -14.12 -17.06 8.79
CA MET A 313 -14.03 -17.22 7.33
C MET A 313 -12.83 -16.43 6.82
N GLY A 314 -12.02 -17.08 5.99
CA GLY A 314 -10.91 -16.46 5.27
C GLY A 314 -10.78 -17.05 3.87
N LYS A 315 -9.88 -16.50 3.05
CA LYS A 315 -9.73 -16.95 1.66
C LYS A 315 -9.44 -18.45 1.56
N GLY A 316 -10.45 -19.20 1.12
CA GLY A 316 -10.39 -20.66 0.94
C GLY A 316 -10.30 -21.48 2.24
N VAL A 317 -10.58 -20.89 3.40
CA VAL A 317 -10.55 -21.58 4.71
C VAL A 317 -11.72 -21.19 5.59
N VAL A 318 -12.27 -22.18 6.30
CA VAL A 318 -13.33 -21.98 7.29
C VAL A 318 -12.97 -22.73 8.55
N PHE A 319 -13.00 -22.04 9.69
CA PHE A 319 -12.78 -22.64 11.00
C PHE A 319 -14.02 -22.45 11.86
N THR A 320 -14.39 -23.48 12.61
CA THR A 320 -15.56 -23.47 13.48
C THR A 320 -15.17 -23.99 14.86
N ALA A 321 -15.65 -23.33 15.90
CA ALA A 321 -15.50 -23.79 17.28
C ALA A 321 -16.80 -23.53 18.06
N SER A 322 -16.99 -24.28 19.13
CA SER A 322 -18.11 -24.11 20.04
C SER A 322 -17.68 -24.42 21.46
N SER A 323 -17.96 -23.51 22.39
CA SER A 323 -17.56 -23.66 23.79
C SER A 323 -18.66 -23.18 24.73
N PHE A 324 -18.61 -23.61 25.99
CA PHE A 324 -19.59 -23.29 27.03
C PHE A 324 -18.92 -22.64 28.24
N GLY A 325 -19.64 -21.79 28.95
CA GLY A 325 -19.17 -21.15 30.18
C GLY A 325 -20.29 -20.93 31.18
N TRP A 326 -19.91 -20.75 32.45
CA TRP A 326 -20.82 -20.45 33.56
C TRP A 326 -21.39 -19.03 33.53
N ASP A 327 -20.82 -18.18 32.68
CA ASP A 327 -21.28 -16.85 32.29
C ASP A 327 -20.77 -16.54 30.87
N LEU A 328 -21.16 -15.39 30.33
CA LEU A 328 -20.80 -14.93 28.99
C LEU A 328 -19.28 -14.80 28.80
N ARG A 329 -18.57 -14.20 29.77
CA ARG A 329 -17.12 -13.94 29.66
C ARG A 329 -16.32 -15.24 29.66
N ASN A 330 -16.66 -16.17 30.54
CA ASN A 330 -16.04 -17.49 30.60
C ASN A 330 -16.32 -18.31 29.33
N ALA A 331 -17.53 -18.19 28.76
CA ALA A 331 -17.86 -18.85 27.50
C ALA A 331 -17.07 -18.27 26.32
N LEU A 332 -16.93 -16.94 26.23
CA LEU A 332 -16.10 -16.27 25.23
C LEU A 332 -14.63 -16.68 25.37
N LYS A 333 -14.07 -16.63 26.58
CA LYS A 333 -12.67 -16.98 26.83
C LYS A 333 -12.36 -18.41 26.38
N ALA A 334 -13.20 -19.38 26.78
CA ALA A 334 -13.04 -20.77 26.37
C ALA A 334 -13.11 -20.91 24.83
N PHE A 335 -14.05 -20.22 24.19
CA PHE A 335 -14.17 -20.20 22.73
C PHE A 335 -12.91 -19.65 22.04
N LEU A 336 -12.36 -18.53 22.53
CA LEU A 336 -11.15 -17.93 21.97
C LEU A 336 -9.95 -18.86 22.11
N ASP A 337 -9.77 -19.49 23.28
CA ASP A 337 -8.69 -20.45 23.53
C ASP A 337 -8.79 -21.67 22.59
N ASP A 338 -10.00 -22.19 22.36
CA ASP A 338 -10.23 -23.33 21.47
C ASP A 338 -10.01 -22.95 19.99
N MET A 339 -10.47 -21.77 19.58
CA MET A 339 -10.24 -21.25 18.23
C MET A 339 -8.74 -21.01 17.97
N GLU A 340 -8.00 -20.44 18.93
CA GLU A 340 -6.53 -20.28 18.82
C GLU A 340 -5.84 -21.64 18.62
N LYS A 341 -6.22 -22.68 19.39
CA LYS A 341 -5.66 -24.04 19.23
C LYS A 341 -5.92 -24.63 17.85
N ILE A 342 -7.14 -24.49 17.33
CA ILE A 342 -7.51 -24.99 15.98
C ILE A 342 -6.62 -24.33 14.92
N LEU A 343 -6.49 -23.01 14.99
CA LEU A 343 -5.71 -22.24 14.03
C LEU A 343 -4.21 -22.54 14.10
N HIS A 344 -3.67 -22.74 15.31
CA HIS A 344 -2.29 -23.15 15.51
C HIS A 344 -2.00 -24.51 14.86
N ARG A 345 -2.87 -25.50 15.05
CA ARG A 345 -2.73 -26.83 14.43
C ARG A 345 -2.76 -26.77 12.90
N GLU A 346 -3.67 -25.97 12.33
CA GLU A 346 -3.75 -25.84 10.86
C GLU A 346 -2.51 -25.15 10.28
N LYS A 347 -1.96 -24.16 10.99
CA LYS A 347 -0.72 -23.48 10.60
C LYS A 347 0.47 -24.45 10.54
N GLU A 348 0.64 -25.28 11.56
CA GLU A 348 1.67 -26.32 11.59
C GLU A 348 1.49 -27.32 10.45
N GLY A 349 0.26 -27.77 10.21
CA GLY A 349 -0.08 -28.67 9.10
C GLY A 349 0.23 -28.10 7.72
N ARG A 350 0.00 -26.80 7.48
CA ARG A 350 0.39 -26.11 6.23
C ARG A 350 1.89 -26.02 6.05
N VAL A 351 2.63 -25.70 7.11
CA VAL A 351 4.11 -25.64 7.08
C VAL A 351 4.70 -27.02 6.74
N ASP A 352 4.15 -28.09 7.30
CA ASP A 352 4.61 -29.45 7.01
C ASP A 352 4.29 -29.92 5.58
N ARG A 353 3.14 -29.52 5.02
CA ARG A 353 2.81 -29.79 3.61
C ARG A 353 3.73 -29.06 2.65
N ILE A 354 4.08 -27.79 2.94
CA ILE A 354 5.03 -27.01 2.15
C ILE A 354 6.42 -27.66 2.20
N LYS A 355 6.91 -28.04 3.40
CA LYS A 355 8.21 -28.74 3.55
C LYS A 355 8.26 -30.10 2.84
N LYS A 356 7.15 -30.85 2.83
CA LYS A 356 7.04 -32.13 2.09
C LYS A 356 7.00 -31.95 0.58
N SER A 357 6.34 -30.89 0.09
CA SER A 357 6.32 -30.53 -1.34
C SER A 357 7.70 -30.14 -1.84
N THR A 358 8.44 -29.30 -1.10
CA THR A 358 9.81 -28.88 -1.47
C THR A 358 10.82 -30.03 -1.43
N ARG A 359 10.65 -31.01 -0.53
CA ARG A 359 11.48 -32.24 -0.50
C ARG A 359 11.22 -33.17 -1.69
N LYS A 360 10.01 -33.19 -2.27
CA LYS A 360 9.71 -34.00 -3.46
C LYS A 360 10.29 -33.39 -4.73
N THR A 361 10.34 -32.06 -4.84
CA THR A 361 10.95 -31.37 -6.00
C THR A 361 12.48 -31.39 -5.98
N GLY A 362 13.12 -31.49 -4.81
CA GLY A 362 14.59 -31.59 -4.70
C GLY A 362 15.18 -32.94 -5.10
N ARG A 363 14.37 -34.00 -5.25
CA ARG A 363 14.83 -35.36 -5.57
C ARG A 363 14.89 -35.67 -7.08
N TRP A 364 14.60 -34.68 -7.92
CA TRP A 364 14.71 -34.74 -9.39
C TRP A 364 15.87 -33.91 -9.93
N MET A 365 16.73 -33.39 -9.06
CA MET A 365 17.93 -32.60 -9.40
C MET A 365 19.21 -33.21 -8.80
N GLU A 366 19.26 -34.54 -8.67
CA GLU A 366 20.50 -35.29 -8.44
C GLU A 366 20.80 -36.21 -9.62
#